data_AF-L8WEA8-F1
#
_entry.id   AF-L8WEA8-F1
#
_cell.length_a   1.000
_cell.length_b   1.000
_cell.length_c   1.000
_cell.angle_alpha   90.00
_cell.angle_beta   90.00
_cell.angle_gamma   90.00
#
_symmetry.space_group_name_H-M   'P 1'
#
loop_
_entity.id
_entity.type
_entity.pdbx_description
1 polymer ?
#
loop_
_entity_poly.entity_id
_entity_poly.type
_entity_poly.pdbx_seq_one_letter_code
_entity_poly.pdbx_strand_id
1 'polypeptide(L)'
;MVQNPSAQLQAQKELDHVLGPVTLPTVTDKERLPYVRNLIQEVMRLYPVLPSGTKEIRRTLVGVFILIYKFILGFPHACFEDDTYRGCNVLKGTNVAMSRDEAYYPDPEVFDPNRYLDPEIPQVPGFGWGRRKCPGTYFADNSAFISIASLLSVFTFSKKLSADGHQIEPSIEQKSNSLVLEFEPFDFKFEPRSEKHRQLILEGIN
;
A
#
# COMPACT_ATOMS: atom_id res chain seq x y z
N MET A 1 -7.91 -3.58 3.79
CA MET A 1 -9.38 -3.67 3.69
C MET A 1 -10.02 -4.23 4.95
N VAL A 2 -9.61 -5.41 5.41
CA VAL A 2 -10.16 -6.05 6.65
C VAL A 2 -10.14 -5.12 7.87
N GLN A 3 -9.03 -4.41 8.10
CA GLN A 3 -8.90 -3.45 9.21
C GLN A 3 -9.59 -2.10 8.96
N ASN A 4 -9.94 -1.80 7.70
CA ASN A 4 -10.49 -0.51 7.27
C ASN A 4 -11.79 -0.72 6.48
N PRO A 5 -12.86 -1.25 7.12
CA PRO A 5 -14.11 -1.59 6.44
C PRO A 5 -14.84 -0.37 5.86
N SER A 6 -14.68 0.81 6.45
CA SER A 6 -15.21 2.07 5.93
C SER A 6 -14.63 2.42 4.57
N ALA A 7 -13.30 2.30 4.41
CA ALA A 7 -12.62 2.55 3.15
C ALA A 7 -13.02 1.53 2.06
N GLN A 8 -13.16 0.25 2.43
CA GLN A 8 -13.69 -0.78 1.53
C GLN A 8 -15.10 -0.41 1.04
N LEU A 9 -15.99 -0.01 1.94
CA LEU A 9 -17.36 0.36 1.60
C LEU A 9 -17.40 1.60 0.70
N GLN A 10 -16.54 2.59 0.95
CA GLN A 10 -16.47 3.79 0.12
C GLN A 10 -15.98 3.47 -1.30
N ALA A 11 -14.97 2.61 -1.45
CA ALA A 11 -14.51 2.15 -2.76
C ALA A 11 -15.58 1.35 -3.51
N GLN A 12 -16.28 0.46 -2.81
CA GLN A 12 -17.40 -0.29 -3.38
C GLN A 12 -18.55 0.62 -3.86
N LYS A 13 -18.88 1.67 -3.09
CA LYS A 13 -19.88 2.67 -3.49
C LYS A 13 -19.45 3.44 -4.74
N GLU A 14 -18.18 3.82 -4.84
CA GLU A 14 -17.65 4.48 -6.04
C GLU A 14 -17.78 3.55 -7.26
N LEU A 15 -17.35 2.29 -7.14
CA LEU A 15 -17.46 1.30 -8.21
C LEU A 15 -18.90 1.12 -8.69
N ASP A 16 -19.83 0.89 -7.76
CA ASP A 16 -21.25 0.70 -8.08
C ASP A 16 -21.86 1.95 -8.72
N HIS A 17 -21.45 3.14 -8.30
CA HIS A 17 -21.95 4.41 -8.82
C HIS A 17 -21.43 4.70 -10.24
N VAL A 18 -20.15 4.45 -10.49
CA VAL A 18 -19.47 4.83 -11.75
C VAL A 18 -19.64 3.78 -12.85
N LEU A 19 -19.64 2.49 -12.49
CA LEU A 19 -19.70 1.37 -13.43
C LEU A 19 -21.09 0.70 -13.48
N GLY A 20 -21.89 0.91 -12.44
CA GLY A 20 -23.12 0.15 -12.22
C GLY A 20 -22.89 -1.06 -11.31
N PRO A 21 -23.96 -1.58 -10.69
CA PRO A 21 -23.87 -2.73 -9.81
C PRO A 21 -23.48 -3.99 -10.59
N VAL A 22 -22.72 -4.90 -9.97
CA VAL A 22 -22.36 -6.21 -10.55
C VAL A 22 -21.65 -6.08 -11.91
N THR A 23 -20.82 -5.05 -12.09
CA THR A 23 -20.04 -4.81 -13.30
C THR A 23 -18.55 -4.91 -12.99
N LEU A 24 -17.80 -5.65 -13.81
CA LEU A 24 -16.35 -5.76 -13.66
C LEU A 24 -15.66 -4.52 -14.25
N PRO A 25 -14.67 -3.95 -13.54
CA PRO A 25 -13.88 -2.85 -14.07
C PRO A 25 -12.95 -3.33 -15.19
N THR A 26 -12.53 -2.38 -16.00
CA THR A 26 -11.48 -2.49 -17.01
C THR A 26 -10.37 -1.47 -16.70
N VAL A 27 -9.18 -1.63 -17.27
CA VAL A 27 -8.06 -0.70 -17.04
C VAL A 27 -8.43 0.74 -17.45
N THR A 28 -9.30 0.90 -18.45
CA THR A 28 -9.76 2.22 -18.92
C THR A 28 -10.63 2.97 -17.91
N ASP A 29 -11.16 2.28 -16.90
CA ASP A 29 -12.01 2.90 -15.87
C ASP A 29 -11.22 3.64 -14.80
N LYS A 30 -9.90 3.48 -14.78
CA LYS A 30 -9.01 4.02 -13.75
C LYS A 30 -9.18 5.50 -13.50
N GLU A 31 -9.23 6.32 -14.55
CA GLU A 31 -9.38 7.78 -14.40
C GLU A 31 -10.75 8.19 -13.86
N ARG A 32 -11.77 7.31 -13.96
CA ARG A 32 -13.12 7.56 -13.43
C ARG A 32 -13.30 7.08 -11.99
N LEU A 33 -12.29 6.44 -11.39
CA LEU A 33 -12.33 5.84 -10.06
C LEU A 33 -11.27 6.45 -9.12
N PRO A 34 -11.37 7.76 -8.81
CA PRO A 34 -10.37 8.48 -8.03
C PRO A 34 -10.19 7.94 -6.61
N TYR A 35 -11.25 7.50 -5.93
CA TYR A 35 -11.14 6.96 -4.59
C TYR A 35 -10.41 5.61 -4.57
N VAL A 36 -10.74 4.70 -5.49
CA VAL A 36 -10.00 3.43 -5.65
C VAL A 36 -8.52 3.70 -5.93
N ARG A 37 -8.21 4.68 -6.78
CA ARG A 37 -6.81 5.09 -7.03
C ARG A 37 -6.13 5.59 -5.75
N ASN A 38 -6.76 6.50 -5.03
CA ASN A 38 -6.22 7.07 -3.78
C ASN A 38 -6.02 6.00 -2.72
N LEU A 39 -6.90 5.01 -2.66
CA LEU A 39 -6.78 3.85 -1.78
C LEU A 39 -5.53 3.02 -2.11
N ILE A 40 -5.26 2.76 -3.39
CA ILE A 40 -4.05 2.04 -3.82
C ILE A 40 -2.79 2.84 -3.47
N GLN A 41 -2.82 4.15 -3.68
CA GLN A 41 -1.72 5.05 -3.36
C GLN A 41 -1.43 5.07 -1.86
N GLU A 42 -2.47 5.09 -1.03
CA GLU A 42 -2.31 5.04 0.42
C GLU A 42 -1.70 3.71 0.91
N VAL A 43 -2.10 2.59 0.29
CA VAL A 43 -1.47 1.30 0.57
C VAL A 43 0.01 1.35 0.20
N MET A 44 0.37 1.83 -1.00
CA MET A 44 1.77 1.92 -1.42
C MET A 44 2.60 2.89 -0.56
N ARG A 45 1.98 3.94 -0.01
CA ARG A 45 2.64 4.89 0.88
C ARG A 45 2.97 4.28 2.24
N LEU A 46 1.96 3.67 2.86
CA LEU A 46 2.08 3.09 4.19
C LEU A 46 2.93 1.81 4.17
N TYR A 47 2.81 1.04 3.09
CA TYR A 47 3.42 -0.27 2.90
C TYR A 47 4.17 -0.32 1.55
N PRO A 48 5.30 0.38 1.42
CA PRO A 48 6.07 0.39 0.18
C PRO A 48 6.62 -1.00 -0.13
N VAL A 49 6.52 -1.40 -1.40
CA VAL A 49 6.97 -2.73 -1.90
C VAL A 49 8.43 -3.02 -1.56
N LEU A 50 9.25 -1.96 -1.53
CA LEU A 50 10.62 -2.03 -1.06
C LEU A 50 10.69 -1.29 0.28
N PRO A 51 10.67 -2.01 1.41
CA PRO A 51 10.61 -1.40 2.72
C PRO A 51 11.83 -0.51 2.96
N SER A 52 11.54 0.73 3.34
CA SER A 52 12.51 1.63 3.94
C SER A 52 12.53 1.37 5.45
N GLY A 53 13.29 0.37 5.91
CA GLY A 53 13.80 0.28 7.29
C GLY A 53 12.74 0.30 8.38
N THR A 54 12.45 -0.86 8.97
CA THR A 54 11.65 -0.89 10.19
C THR A 54 12.41 -0.23 11.35
N LYS A 55 11.68 0.44 12.25
CA LYS A 55 12.22 0.99 13.51
C LYS A 55 12.58 -0.17 14.45
N GLU A 56 13.74 -0.81 14.29
CA GLU A 56 14.34 -1.56 15.40
C GLU A 56 15.19 -0.61 16.25
N ILE A 57 14.65 -0.15 17.38
CA ILE A 57 15.48 0.46 18.44
C ILE A 57 16.14 -0.68 19.22
N ARG A 58 17.33 -1.11 18.81
CA ARG A 58 18.16 -1.97 19.65
C ARG A 58 19.03 -1.11 20.56
N ARG A 59 18.73 -1.15 21.86
CA ARG A 59 19.60 -0.63 22.92
C ARG A 59 20.95 -1.34 22.82
N THR A 60 22.00 -0.63 22.40
CA THR A 60 23.37 -1.17 22.46
C THR A 60 23.99 -0.77 23.81
N LEU A 61 24.87 -1.62 24.34
CA LEU A 61 25.54 -1.53 25.65
C LEU A 61 26.28 -0.21 25.96
N VAL A 62 26.35 0.74 25.03
CA VAL A 62 27.20 1.95 25.12
C VAL A 62 26.41 3.26 25.22
N GLY A 63 25.08 3.21 25.44
CA GLY A 63 24.30 4.44 25.69
C GLY A 63 24.20 5.43 24.50
N VAL A 64 24.71 5.05 23.33
CA VAL A 64 24.54 5.82 22.09
C VAL A 64 23.23 5.40 21.44
N PHE A 65 22.28 6.33 21.32
CA PHE A 65 21.09 6.17 20.48
C PHE A 65 21.48 6.23 19.00
N ILE A 66 22.10 5.17 18.48
CA ILE A 66 22.25 5.01 17.04
C ILE A 66 20.93 4.46 16.52
N LEU A 67 20.18 5.28 15.78
CA LEU A 67 19.09 4.84 14.91
C LEU A 67 19.69 3.98 13.80
N ILE A 68 20.01 2.72 14.10
CA ILE A 68 20.39 1.74 13.10
C ILE A 68 19.11 1.30 12.41
N TYR A 69 18.74 1.99 11.33
CA TYR A 69 17.76 1.48 10.36
C TYR A 69 18.34 0.22 9.72
N LYS A 70 18.17 -0.91 10.37
CA LYS A 70 18.61 -2.21 9.88
C LYS A 70 17.60 -2.65 8.83
N PHE A 71 18.08 -2.84 7.61
CA PHE A 71 17.39 -3.31 6.41
C PHE A 71 16.59 -2.27 5.59
N ILE A 72 17.19 -1.79 4.50
CA ILE A 72 16.51 -1.02 3.46
C ILE A 72 16.83 -1.64 2.11
N LEU A 73 15.79 -1.92 1.33
CA LEU A 73 15.91 -2.42 -0.03
C LEU A 73 15.17 -1.55 -1.05
N GLY A 74 15.10 -0.24 -0.84
CA GLY A 74 15.18 0.65 -2.01
C GLY A 74 16.60 0.50 -2.57
N PHE A 75 16.77 0.10 -3.83
CA PHE A 75 18.11 -0.12 -4.39
C PHE A 75 19.02 1.06 -4.05
N PRO A 76 20.04 0.87 -3.18
CA PRO A 76 20.81 1.99 -2.66
C PRO A 76 21.50 2.67 -3.83
N HIS A 77 21.33 3.99 -3.92
CA HIS A 77 22.11 4.79 -4.85
C HIS A 77 23.48 5.01 -4.22
N ALA A 78 24.53 4.86 -5.03
CA ALA A 78 25.89 5.23 -4.66
C ALA A 78 26.32 6.38 -5.56
N CYS A 79 26.97 7.39 -4.97
CA CYS A 79 27.63 8.42 -5.76
C CYS A 79 28.87 7.80 -6.42
N PHE A 80 29.09 8.09 -7.71
CA PHE A 80 30.28 7.65 -8.43
C PHE A 80 31.48 8.58 -8.17
N GLU A 81 31.23 9.78 -7.67
CA GLU A 81 32.19 10.81 -7.29
C GLU A 81 31.63 11.60 -6.10
N ASP A 82 32.46 12.42 -5.45
CA ASP A 82 32.03 13.24 -4.32
C ASP A 82 30.95 14.25 -4.77
N ASP A 83 29.87 14.34 -4.02
CA ASP A 83 28.74 15.23 -4.30
C ASP A 83 28.21 15.86 -3.01
N THR A 84 27.63 17.05 -3.13
CA THR A 84 27.03 17.79 -2.03
C THR A 84 25.56 18.03 -2.33
N TYR A 85 24.67 17.50 -1.48
CA TYR A 85 23.24 17.69 -1.66
C TYR A 85 22.73 18.76 -0.68
N ARG A 86 22.32 19.92 -1.20
CA ARG A 86 21.81 21.06 -0.41
C ARG A 86 22.75 21.51 0.73
N GLY A 87 24.05 21.45 0.50
CA GLY A 87 25.07 21.80 1.49
C GLY A 87 25.28 20.76 2.60
N CYS A 88 24.56 19.63 2.55
CA CYS A 88 24.76 18.51 3.46
C CYS A 88 25.69 17.47 2.82
N ASN A 89 26.68 17.02 3.58
CA ASN A 89 27.44 15.81 3.24
C ASN A 89 26.54 14.60 3.50
N VAL A 90 26.27 13.81 2.46
CA VAL A 90 25.51 12.57 2.59
C VAL A 90 26.43 11.51 3.22
N LEU A 91 26.37 11.39 4.55
CA LEU A 91 27.17 10.42 5.28
C LEU A 91 26.74 8.99 4.93
N LYS A 92 27.71 8.07 4.90
CA LYS A 92 27.48 6.65 4.66
C LYS A 92 26.41 6.10 5.61
N GLY A 93 25.30 5.60 5.05
CA GLY A 93 24.18 5.03 5.82
C GLY A 93 23.03 6.00 6.12
N THR A 94 23.07 7.24 5.62
CA THR A 94 21.95 8.19 5.73
C THR A 94 20.79 7.78 4.81
N ASN A 95 19.58 7.68 5.36
CA ASN A 95 18.38 7.26 4.62
C ASN A 95 17.27 8.30 4.76
N VAL A 96 16.48 8.48 3.70
CA VAL A 96 15.35 9.43 3.67
C VAL A 96 14.07 8.62 3.42
N ALA A 97 13.23 8.49 4.44
CA ALA A 97 11.93 7.83 4.34
C ALA A 97 10.85 8.84 3.92
N MET A 98 10.70 9.07 2.61
CA MET A 98 9.81 10.11 2.09
C MET A 98 8.31 9.79 2.26
N SER A 99 7.93 8.51 2.38
CA SER A 99 6.51 8.13 2.44
C SER A 99 5.85 8.36 3.80
N ARG A 100 6.63 8.77 4.82
CA ARG A 100 6.19 9.03 6.19
C ARG A 100 6.59 10.42 6.70
N ASP A 101 6.99 11.32 5.82
CA ASP A 101 7.34 12.69 6.19
C ASP A 101 6.08 13.47 6.56
N GLU A 102 5.95 13.84 7.85
CA GLU A 102 4.80 14.58 8.39
C GLU A 102 4.61 15.95 7.74
N ALA A 103 5.66 16.53 7.13
CA ALA A 103 5.55 17.79 6.39
C ALA A 103 4.69 17.66 5.12
N TYR A 104 4.57 16.44 4.57
CA TYR A 104 3.79 16.16 3.36
C TYR A 104 2.60 15.25 3.61
N TYR A 105 2.65 14.42 4.67
CA TYR A 105 1.61 13.45 5.00
C TYR A 105 1.24 13.58 6.48
N PRO A 106 0.20 14.37 6.82
CA PRO A 106 -0.31 14.47 8.18
C PRO A 106 -0.74 13.09 8.72
N ASP A 107 -0.43 12.80 9.98
CA ASP A 107 -0.68 11.50 10.61
C ASP A 107 -0.21 10.31 9.74
N PRO A 108 1.09 10.21 9.43
CA PRO A 108 1.61 9.34 8.36
C PRO A 108 1.45 7.85 8.66
N GLU A 109 1.22 7.46 9.90
CA GLU A 109 0.95 6.06 10.28
C GLU A 109 -0.53 5.69 10.18
N VAL A 110 -1.42 6.67 10.00
CA VAL A 110 -2.86 6.43 9.80
C VAL A 110 -3.13 6.16 8.33
N PHE A 111 -3.80 5.04 8.06
CA PHE A 111 -4.32 4.72 6.73
C PHE A 111 -5.53 5.59 6.43
N ASP A 112 -5.37 6.57 5.55
CA ASP A 112 -6.48 7.40 5.07
C ASP A 112 -6.36 7.72 3.58
N PRO A 113 -7.15 7.06 2.70
CA PRO A 113 -7.21 7.40 1.28
C PRO A 113 -7.72 8.82 1.00
N ASN A 114 -8.52 9.41 1.89
CA ASN A 114 -9.10 10.73 1.67
C ASN A 114 -8.05 11.85 1.74
N ARG A 115 -6.84 11.60 2.27
CA ARG A 115 -5.76 12.58 2.27
C ARG A 115 -5.43 13.11 0.86
N TYR A 116 -5.60 12.28 -0.17
CA TYR A 116 -5.35 12.66 -1.56
C TYR A 116 -6.52 13.41 -2.21
N LEU A 117 -7.57 13.75 -1.45
CA LEU A 117 -8.56 14.74 -1.90
C LEU A 117 -7.98 16.15 -1.86
N ASP A 118 -7.00 16.38 -1.00
CA ASP A 118 -6.21 17.61 -1.00
C ASP A 118 -5.15 17.53 -2.11
N PRO A 119 -5.21 18.41 -3.13
CA PRO A 119 -4.25 18.42 -4.23
C PRO A 119 -2.84 18.82 -3.79
N GLU A 120 -2.66 19.39 -2.60
CA GLU A 120 -1.34 19.72 -2.05
C GLU A 120 -0.59 18.47 -1.56
N ILE A 121 -1.32 17.40 -1.22
CA ILE A 121 -0.72 16.13 -0.78
C ILE A 121 -0.12 15.42 -1.99
N PRO A 122 1.21 15.26 -2.05
CA PRO A 122 1.86 14.64 -3.19
C PRO A 122 1.51 13.15 -3.25
N GLN A 123 1.41 12.63 -4.48
CA GLN A 123 1.36 11.19 -4.69
C GLN A 123 2.69 10.57 -4.27
N VAL A 124 2.63 9.43 -3.56
CA VAL A 124 3.86 8.75 -3.15
C VAL A 124 4.64 8.31 -4.39
N PRO A 125 5.97 8.57 -4.47
CA PRO A 125 6.78 8.06 -5.56
C PRO A 125 7.09 6.56 -5.38
N GLY A 126 6.05 5.72 -5.30
CA GLY A 126 6.16 4.28 -5.01
C GLY A 126 6.99 3.49 -6.03
N PHE A 127 7.20 4.05 -7.22
CA PHE A 127 8.03 3.49 -8.29
C PHE A 127 9.36 4.24 -8.49
N GLY A 128 9.70 5.16 -7.58
CA GLY A 128 10.87 6.03 -7.70
C GLY A 128 10.73 7.10 -8.79
N TRP A 129 11.82 7.84 -9.01
CA TRP A 129 11.91 8.93 -9.99
C TRP A 129 13.29 8.95 -10.66
N GLY A 130 13.43 9.78 -11.69
CA GLY A 130 14.69 9.96 -12.42
C GLY A 130 15.14 8.74 -13.21
N ARG A 131 16.46 8.63 -13.43
CA ARG A 131 17.08 7.63 -14.32
C ARG A 131 16.86 6.16 -13.91
N ARG A 132 16.49 5.91 -12.65
CA ARG A 132 16.27 4.57 -12.08
C ARG A 132 14.81 4.34 -11.68
N LYS A 133 13.88 5.16 -12.19
CA LYS A 133 12.44 4.92 -12.05
C LYS A 133 12.12 3.49 -12.52
N CYS A 134 11.28 2.80 -11.76
CA CYS A 134 10.90 1.42 -12.04
C CYS A 134 10.43 1.28 -13.51
N PRO A 135 11.10 0.45 -14.33
CA PRO A 135 10.71 0.27 -15.72
C PRO A 135 9.33 -0.38 -15.86
N GLY A 136 8.89 -1.14 -14.85
CA GLY A 136 7.60 -1.80 -14.80
C GLY A 136 6.44 -0.94 -14.30
N THR A 137 6.61 0.37 -14.10
CA THR A 137 5.61 1.24 -13.46
C THR A 137 4.22 1.14 -14.09
N TYR A 138 4.11 1.21 -15.43
CA TYR A 138 2.81 1.17 -16.11
C TYR A 138 2.11 -0.18 -15.99
N PHE A 139 2.88 -1.26 -16.10
CA PHE A 139 2.36 -2.62 -15.93
C PHE A 139 1.89 -2.83 -14.49
N ALA A 140 2.75 -2.58 -13.51
CA ALA A 140 2.45 -2.78 -12.10
C ALA A 140 1.27 -1.92 -11.62
N ASP A 141 1.22 -0.65 -12.04
CA ASP A 141 0.15 0.29 -11.67
C ASP A 141 -1.21 -0.10 -12.28
N ASN A 142 -1.23 -0.58 -13.53
CA ASN A 142 -2.46 -1.08 -14.15
C ASN A 142 -2.89 -2.45 -13.60
N SER A 143 -1.93 -3.36 -13.35
CA SER A 143 -2.19 -4.66 -12.76
C SER A 143 -2.72 -4.54 -11.33
N ALA A 144 -2.11 -3.68 -10.50
CA ALA A 144 -2.59 -3.42 -9.15
C ALA A 144 -4.00 -2.83 -9.17
N PHE A 145 -4.24 -1.83 -10.02
CA PHE A 145 -5.55 -1.23 -10.19
C PHE A 145 -6.62 -2.26 -10.59
N ILE A 146 -6.41 -2.99 -11.68
CA ILE A 146 -7.44 -3.92 -12.18
C ILE A 146 -7.71 -5.05 -11.20
N SER A 147 -6.67 -5.55 -10.51
CA SER A 147 -6.81 -6.62 -9.53
C SER A 147 -7.60 -6.16 -8.31
N ILE A 148 -7.23 -5.01 -7.73
CA ILE A 148 -7.87 -4.48 -6.53
C ILE A 148 -9.31 -4.03 -6.84
N ALA A 149 -9.52 -3.32 -7.95
CA ALA A 149 -10.84 -2.87 -8.37
C ALA A 149 -11.77 -4.07 -8.65
N SER A 150 -11.27 -5.11 -9.33
CA SER A 150 -12.06 -6.33 -9.60
C SER A 150 -12.42 -7.03 -8.29
N LEU A 151 -11.47 -7.22 -7.38
CA LEU A 151 -11.74 -7.85 -6.08
C LEU A 151 -12.78 -7.04 -5.28
N LEU A 152 -12.65 -5.72 -5.21
CA LEU A 152 -13.61 -4.85 -4.51
C LEU A 152 -14.98 -4.84 -5.20
N SER A 153 -15.05 -4.99 -6.52
CA SER A 153 -16.32 -5.01 -7.25
C SER A 153 -17.18 -6.23 -6.90
N VAL A 154 -16.56 -7.39 -6.63
CA VAL A 154 -17.28 -8.66 -6.44
C VAL A 154 -17.22 -9.23 -5.02
N PHE A 155 -16.22 -8.90 -4.20
CA PHE A 155 -16.02 -9.50 -2.88
C PHE A 155 -16.06 -8.49 -1.73
N THR A 156 -16.39 -9.00 -0.55
CA THR A 156 -16.26 -8.33 0.74
C THR A 156 -15.21 -9.04 1.57
N PHE A 157 -14.24 -8.27 2.07
CA PHE A 157 -13.25 -8.75 3.03
C PHE A 157 -13.70 -8.34 4.44
N SER A 158 -13.72 -9.29 5.37
CA SER A 158 -14.09 -9.03 6.77
C SER A 158 -13.24 -9.86 7.73
N LYS A 159 -13.29 -9.52 9.02
CA LYS A 159 -12.56 -10.26 10.05
C LYS A 159 -13.15 -11.66 10.20
N LYS A 160 -12.28 -12.66 10.36
CA LYS A 160 -12.71 -14.03 10.66
C LYS A 160 -13.27 -14.06 12.09
N LEU A 161 -14.25 -14.93 12.34
CA LEU A 161 -14.75 -15.19 13.69
C LEU A 161 -14.04 -16.41 14.26
N SER A 162 -13.69 -16.35 15.55
CA SER A 162 -13.22 -17.51 16.31
C SER A 162 -14.36 -18.51 16.54
N ALA A 163 -14.04 -19.71 17.03
CA ALA A 163 -15.05 -20.69 17.42
C ALA A 163 -16.04 -20.14 18.47
N ASP A 164 -15.58 -19.21 19.30
CA ASP A 164 -16.38 -18.55 20.34
C ASP A 164 -17.14 -17.29 19.83
N GLY A 165 -17.06 -16.99 18.53
CA GLY A 165 -17.77 -15.88 17.90
C GLY A 165 -17.09 -14.50 18.01
N HIS A 166 -15.86 -14.42 18.54
CA HIS A 166 -15.11 -13.17 18.61
C HIS A 166 -14.40 -12.86 17.29
N GLN A 167 -14.29 -11.58 16.93
CA GLN A 167 -13.52 -11.17 15.75
C GLN A 167 -12.02 -11.37 15.98
N ILE A 168 -11.38 -12.03 15.04
CA ILE A 168 -9.92 -12.19 15.00
C ILE A 168 -9.35 -10.96 14.27
N GLU A 169 -8.50 -10.20 14.96
CA GLU A 169 -7.76 -9.11 14.33
C GLU A 169 -6.62 -9.68 13.47
N PRO A 170 -6.55 -9.36 12.16
CA PRO A 170 -5.43 -9.78 11.35
C PRO A 170 -4.15 -9.07 11.81
N SER A 171 -3.08 -9.84 12.04
CA SER A 171 -1.75 -9.30 12.31
C SER A 171 -1.12 -8.82 11.00
N ILE A 172 -0.66 -7.56 10.98
CA ILE A 172 0.14 -7.01 9.88
C ILE A 172 1.61 -7.11 10.30
N GLU A 173 2.15 -8.31 10.20
CA GLU A 173 3.55 -8.60 10.52
C GLU A 173 4.33 -8.82 9.23
N GLN A 174 5.42 -8.06 9.06
CA GLN A 174 6.27 -8.20 7.90
C GLN A 174 7.15 -9.43 8.05
N LYS A 175 7.22 -10.22 6.98
CA LYS A 175 8.10 -11.38 6.94
C LYS A 175 9.56 -10.92 7.00
N SER A 176 10.32 -11.53 7.90
CA SER A 176 11.76 -11.25 8.01
C SER A 176 12.52 -11.79 6.79
N ASN A 177 13.62 -11.12 6.43
CA ASN A 177 14.54 -11.55 5.36
C ASN A 177 13.92 -11.66 3.95
N SER A 178 12.83 -10.94 3.63
CA SER A 178 12.36 -10.80 2.24
C SER A 178 12.98 -9.57 1.55
N LEU A 179 13.21 -9.71 0.24
CA LEU A 179 13.68 -8.62 -0.62
C LEU A 179 12.58 -7.57 -0.85
N VAL A 180 11.34 -8.03 -0.92
CA VAL A 180 10.14 -7.21 -1.11
C VAL A 180 9.27 -7.29 0.13
N LEU A 181 8.35 -6.36 0.27
CA LEU A 181 7.38 -6.40 1.34
C LEU A 181 6.50 -7.64 1.18
N GLU A 182 6.65 -8.56 2.13
CA GLU A 182 5.79 -9.71 2.34
C GLU A 182 5.24 -9.64 3.76
N PHE A 183 4.01 -10.09 3.95
CA PHE A 183 3.41 -10.24 5.27
C PHE A 183 3.38 -11.73 5.66
N GLU A 184 3.47 -12.00 6.96
CA GLU A 184 3.15 -13.32 7.49
C GLU A 184 1.69 -13.66 7.18
N PRO A 185 1.35 -14.95 6.96
CA PRO A 185 -0.03 -15.36 6.71
C PRO A 185 -0.96 -14.92 7.85
N PHE A 186 -2.10 -14.33 7.49
CA PHE A 186 -3.13 -13.95 8.44
C PHE A 186 -4.51 -14.41 7.99
N ASP A 187 -5.38 -14.64 8.96
CA ASP A 187 -6.76 -15.11 8.75
C ASP A 187 -7.71 -13.95 8.43
N PHE A 188 -8.60 -14.17 7.45
CA PHE A 188 -9.71 -13.27 7.16
C PHE A 188 -10.86 -14.04 6.50
N LYS A 189 -12.04 -13.41 6.46
CA LYS A 189 -13.20 -13.91 5.75
C LYS A 189 -13.31 -13.20 4.40
N PHE A 190 -13.56 -13.98 3.35
CA PHE A 190 -13.64 -13.53 1.96
C PHE A 190 -14.86 -14.14 1.30
N GLU A 191 -15.82 -13.30 0.93
CA GLU A 191 -17.12 -13.76 0.40
C GLU A 191 -17.61 -12.84 -0.73
N PRO A 192 -18.37 -13.37 -1.71
CA PRO A 192 -19.05 -12.53 -2.68
C PRO A 192 -19.97 -11.52 -2.00
N ARG A 193 -20.05 -10.30 -2.56
CA ARG A 193 -20.89 -9.22 -2.00
C ARG A 193 -22.38 -9.57 -2.00
N SER A 194 -22.82 -10.37 -2.97
CA SER A 194 -24.19 -10.90 -3.07
C SER A 194 -24.24 -12.10 -4.01
N GLU A 195 -25.38 -12.80 -4.07
CA GLU A 195 -25.56 -13.93 -4.99
C GLU A 195 -25.40 -13.52 -6.46
N LYS A 196 -25.77 -12.29 -6.83
CA LYS A 196 -25.55 -11.78 -8.19
C LYS A 196 -24.06 -11.69 -8.54
N HIS A 197 -23.22 -11.25 -7.61
CA HIS A 197 -21.77 -11.21 -7.82
C HIS A 197 -21.18 -12.62 -7.86
N ARG A 198 -21.72 -13.54 -7.06
CA ARG A 198 -21.34 -14.96 -7.11
C ARG A 198 -21.65 -15.56 -8.48
N GLN A 199 -22.84 -15.29 -9.02
CA GLN A 199 -23.26 -15.77 -10.34
C GLN A 199 -22.36 -15.20 -11.46
N LEU A 200 -22.04 -13.90 -11.42
CA LEU A 200 -21.10 -13.27 -12.36
C LEU A 200 -19.74 -13.99 -12.41
N ILE A 201 -19.21 -14.41 -11.26
CA ILE A 201 -17.94 -15.16 -11.21
C ILE A 201 -18.10 -16.53 -11.85
N LEU A 202 -19.18 -17.25 -11.56
CA LEU A 202 -19.43 -18.58 -12.10
C LEU A 202 -19.65 -18.57 -13.61
N GLU A 203 -20.25 -17.52 -14.15
CA GLU A 203 -20.43 -17.34 -15.60
C GLU A 203 -19.10 -17.12 -16.32
N GLY A 204 -18.12 -16.49 -15.69
CA GLY A 204 -16.79 -16.26 -16.29
C GLY A 204 -15.83 -17.45 -16.22
N ILE A 205 -16.16 -18.51 -15.48
CA ILE A 205 -15.34 -19.73 -15.34
C ILE A 205 -15.77 -20.82 -16.34
N ASN A 206 -17.01 -20.76 -16.83
CA ASN A 206 -17.57 -21.69 -17.82
C ASN A 206 -17.32 -21.21 -19.26
#